data_AF-A0A2P4XM46-F1
#
_entry.id   AF-A0A2P4XM46-F1
#
_cell.length_a   1.000
_cell.length_b   1.000
_cell.length_c   1.000
_cell.angle_alpha   90.00
_cell.angle_beta   90.00
_cell.angle_gamma   90.00
#
_symmetry.space_group_name_H-M   'P 1'
#
loop_
_entity.id
_entity.type
_entity.pdbx_description
1 polymer ?
#
loop_
_entity_poly.entity_id
_entity_poly.type
_entity_poly.pdbx_seq_one_letter_code
_entity_poly.pdbx_strand_id
1 'polypeptide(L)'
;MESAHSGSGNGSRDEELGVGAAFLVDGIVYALVGGAAGVQLVRNCCRYRPWTVQKMIHLLMFFAALVRSIFLALVGSDWCNVLSGKINESKCSTGERDLFYILDQLPILAFFAIYALLVQFWAEVYYNAVDKLPTLTDVVKPAIRWFIVIVVFIQGLFWVFYASVWRNERMWLVFCYVIII
;
A
#
# COMPACT_ATOMS: atom_id res chain seq x y z
N MET A 1 28.58 -45.75 2.38
CA MET A 1 28.86 -44.30 2.28
C MET A 1 28.10 -43.82 1.06
N GLU A 2 27.47 -42.65 1.14
CA GLU A 2 26.55 -42.03 0.16
C GLU A 2 25.09 -42.53 0.13
N SER A 3 24.29 -41.90 0.99
CA SER A 3 22.86 -41.67 0.76
C SER A 3 22.37 -40.54 1.66
N ALA A 4 22.79 -39.29 1.37
CA ALA A 4 22.25 -38.09 2.01
C ALA A 4 22.70 -36.82 1.25
N HIS A 5 22.07 -36.47 0.12
CA HIS A 5 22.14 -35.08 -0.37
C HIS A 5 21.11 -34.63 -1.42
N SER A 6 20.11 -35.46 -1.81
CA SER A 6 19.15 -35.07 -2.86
C SER A 6 17.82 -34.46 -2.37
N GLY A 7 17.54 -34.45 -1.07
CA GLY A 7 16.24 -34.04 -0.52
C GLY A 7 16.05 -32.54 -0.23
N SER A 8 17.14 -31.79 -0.03
CA SER A 8 17.05 -30.40 0.44
C SER A 8 16.70 -29.38 -0.66
N GLY A 9 17.01 -29.66 -1.92
CA GLY A 9 16.83 -28.69 -3.02
C GLY A 9 15.45 -28.70 -3.66
N ASN A 10 14.68 -29.79 -3.53
CA ASN A 10 13.30 -29.83 -4.02
C ASN A 10 12.36 -29.10 -3.06
N GLY A 11 12.53 -29.29 -1.74
CA GLY A 11 11.67 -28.66 -0.73
C GLY A 11 11.70 -27.13 -0.76
N SER A 12 12.88 -26.52 -0.92
CA SER A 12 13.01 -25.05 -0.96
C SER A 12 12.38 -24.45 -2.23
N ARG A 13 12.47 -25.14 -3.36
CA ARG A 13 11.91 -24.67 -4.63
C ARG A 13 10.38 -24.78 -4.64
N ASP A 14 9.84 -25.86 -4.08
CA ASP A 14 8.40 -26.04 -3.95
C ASP A 14 7.79 -25.00 -2.99
N GLU A 15 8.53 -24.63 -1.94
CA GLU A 15 8.16 -23.54 -1.01
C GLU A 15 8.17 -22.16 -1.70
N GLU A 16 9.23 -21.82 -2.43
CA GLU A 16 9.32 -20.57 -3.20
C GLU A 16 8.19 -20.44 -4.23
N LEU A 17 7.87 -21.54 -4.93
CA LEU A 17 6.73 -21.59 -5.86
C LEU A 17 5.39 -21.38 -5.15
N GLY A 18 5.21 -21.98 -3.98
CA GLY A 18 3.99 -21.81 -3.16
C GLY A 18 3.82 -20.38 -2.68
N VAL A 19 4.89 -19.75 -2.19
CA VAL A 19 4.90 -18.36 -1.74
C VAL A 19 4.63 -17.40 -2.90
N GLY A 20 5.29 -17.60 -4.05
CA GLY A 20 5.06 -16.81 -5.25
C GLY A 20 3.61 -16.88 -5.74
N ALA A 21 3.01 -18.07 -5.71
CA ALA A 21 1.61 -18.27 -6.06
C ALA A 21 0.66 -17.53 -5.10
N ALA A 22 0.95 -17.52 -3.80
CA ALA A 22 0.16 -16.78 -2.81
C ALA A 22 0.14 -15.27 -3.12
N PHE A 23 1.31 -14.68 -3.41
CA PHE A 23 1.40 -13.27 -3.81
C PHE A 23 0.63 -12.97 -5.10
N LEU A 24 0.67 -13.86 -6.10
CA LEU A 24 -0.10 -13.70 -7.33
C LEU A 24 -1.61 -13.75 -7.09
N VAL A 25 -2.07 -14.67 -6.24
CA VAL A 25 -3.49 -14.77 -5.85
C VAL A 25 -3.95 -13.49 -5.17
N ASP A 26 -3.19 -12.99 -4.20
CA ASP A 26 -3.48 -11.73 -3.54
C ASP A 26 -3.50 -10.56 -4.54
N GLY A 27 -2.54 -10.55 -5.47
CA GLY A 27 -2.48 -9.57 -6.55
C GLY A 27 -3.74 -9.56 -7.41
N ILE A 28 -4.30 -10.73 -7.73
CA ILE A 28 -5.57 -10.86 -8.46
C ILE A 28 -6.74 -10.33 -7.63
N VAL A 29 -6.80 -10.65 -6.33
CA VAL A 29 -7.85 -10.15 -5.44
C VAL A 29 -7.81 -8.61 -5.39
N TYR A 30 -6.63 -8.01 -5.23
CA TYR A 30 -6.48 -6.55 -5.29
C TYR A 30 -6.85 -5.98 -6.67
N ALA A 31 -6.54 -6.67 -7.77
CA ALA A 31 -6.98 -6.24 -9.10
C ALA A 31 -8.51 -6.19 -9.22
N LEU A 32 -9.22 -7.19 -8.66
CA LEU A 32 -10.68 -7.23 -8.64
C LEU A 32 -11.26 -6.08 -7.79
N VAL A 33 -10.70 -5.84 -6.61
CA VAL A 33 -11.09 -4.70 -5.75
C VAL A 33 -10.85 -3.37 -6.47
N GLY A 34 -9.69 -3.22 -7.12
CA GLY A 34 -9.37 -2.07 -7.95
C GLY A 34 -10.39 -1.88 -9.07
N GLY A 35 -10.69 -2.94 -9.83
CA GLY A 35 -11.70 -2.92 -10.88
C GLY A 35 -13.07 -2.46 -10.37
N ALA A 36 -13.54 -3.02 -9.25
CA ALA A 36 -14.79 -2.61 -8.61
C ALA A 36 -14.76 -1.13 -8.19
N ALA A 37 -13.68 -0.66 -7.57
CA ALA A 37 -13.50 0.73 -7.19
C ALA A 37 -13.50 1.66 -8.43
N GLY A 38 -12.88 1.25 -9.53
CA GLY A 38 -12.86 1.96 -10.79
C GLY A 38 -14.25 2.10 -11.41
N VAL A 39 -15.04 1.03 -11.45
CA VAL A 39 -16.45 1.08 -11.90
C VAL A 39 -17.26 2.06 -11.05
N GLN A 40 -17.09 2.02 -9.73
CA GLN A 40 -17.78 2.92 -8.81
C GLN A 40 -17.34 4.38 -8.98
N LEU A 41 -16.06 4.61 -9.23
CA LEU A 41 -15.53 5.94 -9.53
C LEU A 41 -16.13 6.49 -10.81
N VAL A 42 -16.10 5.71 -11.91
CA VAL A 42 -16.68 6.10 -13.20
C VAL A 42 -18.16 6.44 -13.04
N ARG A 43 -18.93 5.56 -12.40
CA ARG A 43 -20.36 5.78 -12.12
C ARG A 43 -20.60 7.09 -11.36
N ASN A 44 -19.77 7.39 -10.37
CA ASN A 44 -19.91 8.60 -9.57
C ASN A 44 -19.44 9.86 -10.31
N CYS A 45 -18.43 9.75 -11.18
CA CYS A 45 -17.95 10.83 -12.03
C CYS A 45 -18.95 11.21 -13.13
N CYS A 46 -19.66 10.23 -13.69
CA CYS A 46 -20.73 10.47 -14.66
C CYS A 46 -21.95 11.21 -14.07
N ARG A 47 -22.09 11.28 -12.75
CA ARG A 47 -23.12 12.09 -12.09
C ARG A 47 -22.63 13.53 -11.95
N TYR A 48 -23.42 14.49 -12.45
CA TYR A 48 -23.17 15.94 -12.35
C TYR A 48 -23.30 16.43 -10.89
N ARG A 49 -22.33 16.04 -10.06
CA ARG A 49 -22.18 16.46 -8.67
C ARG A 49 -20.73 16.93 -8.49
N PRO A 50 -20.49 18.04 -7.75
CA PRO A 50 -19.15 18.49 -7.42
C PRO A 50 -18.29 17.38 -6.81
N TRP A 51 -16.98 17.61 -6.72
CA TRP A 51 -16.04 16.62 -6.19
C TRP A 51 -16.36 16.26 -4.73
N THR A 52 -16.82 15.03 -4.49
CA THR A 52 -17.22 14.54 -3.16
C THR A 52 -16.16 13.67 -2.52
N VAL A 53 -16.22 13.50 -1.20
CA VAL A 53 -15.37 12.57 -0.44
C VAL A 53 -15.48 11.14 -0.98
N GLN A 54 -16.68 10.75 -1.42
CA GLN A 54 -16.89 9.45 -2.06
C GLN A 54 -16.09 9.29 -3.36
N LYS A 55 -15.94 10.34 -4.19
CA LYS A 55 -15.08 10.30 -5.39
C LYS A 55 -13.60 10.12 -4.99
N MET A 56 -13.16 10.83 -3.95
CA MET A 56 -11.80 10.68 -3.42
C MET A 56 -11.52 9.27 -2.91
N ILE A 57 -12.44 8.69 -2.14
CA ILE A 57 -12.30 7.33 -1.62
C ILE A 57 -12.16 6.32 -2.76
N HIS A 58 -13.03 6.36 -3.77
CA HIS A 58 -12.97 5.39 -4.87
C HIS A 58 -11.76 5.60 -5.78
N LEU A 59 -11.34 6.85 -5.99
CA LEU A 59 -10.10 7.16 -6.71
C LEU A 59 -8.89 6.59 -5.98
N LEU A 60 -8.80 6.84 -4.67
CA LEU A 60 -7.68 6.39 -3.87
C LEU A 60 -7.68 4.88 -3.68
N MET A 61 -8.85 4.25 -3.56
CA MET A 61 -9.01 2.78 -3.55
C MET A 61 -8.58 2.16 -4.88
N PHE A 62 -8.99 2.73 -6.02
CA PHE A 62 -8.55 2.27 -7.34
C PHE A 62 -7.02 2.34 -7.46
N PHE A 63 -6.44 3.49 -7.11
CA PHE A 63 -4.99 3.69 -7.13
C PHE A 63 -4.25 2.73 -6.21
N ALA A 64 -4.63 2.65 -4.92
CA ALA A 64 -3.98 1.81 -3.93
C ALA A 64 -4.04 0.33 -4.31
N ALA A 65 -5.22 -0.15 -4.72
CA ALA A 65 -5.41 -1.54 -5.12
C ALA A 65 -4.66 -1.88 -6.41
N LEU A 66 -4.59 -0.95 -7.38
CA LEU A 66 -3.80 -1.13 -8.60
C LEU A 66 -2.31 -1.22 -8.29
N VAL A 67 -1.76 -0.28 -7.52
CA VAL A 67 -0.33 -0.29 -7.15
C VAL A 67 0.00 -1.56 -6.35
N ARG A 68 -0.86 -1.94 -5.40
CA ARG A 68 -0.69 -3.17 -4.60
C ARG A 68 -0.74 -4.43 -5.46
N SER A 69 -1.67 -4.50 -6.40
CA SER A 69 -1.79 -5.61 -7.35
C SER A 69 -0.53 -5.76 -8.20
N ILE A 70 -0.03 -4.66 -8.76
CA ILE A 70 1.20 -4.63 -9.55
C ILE A 70 2.39 -5.08 -8.70
N PHE A 71 2.56 -4.51 -7.50
CA PHE A 71 3.64 -4.89 -6.58
C PHE A 71 3.61 -6.39 -6.23
N LEU A 72 2.45 -6.93 -5.89
CA LEU A 72 2.29 -8.35 -5.54
C LEU A 72 2.58 -9.27 -6.73
N ALA A 73 2.16 -8.89 -7.94
CA ALA A 73 2.49 -9.64 -9.16
C ALA A 73 4.00 -9.67 -9.43
N LEU A 74 4.67 -8.55 -9.17
CA LEU A 74 6.12 -8.42 -9.30
C LEU A 74 6.88 -9.26 -8.26
N VAL A 75 6.44 -9.24 -7.00
CA VAL A 75 6.97 -10.10 -5.93
C VAL A 75 6.75 -11.58 -6.27
N GLY A 76 5.55 -11.95 -6.72
CA GLY A 76 5.22 -13.31 -7.13
C GLY A 76 6.00 -13.80 -8.35
N SER A 77 6.55 -12.88 -9.14
CA SER A 77 7.44 -13.17 -10.29
C SER A 77 8.93 -13.17 -9.90
N ASP A 78 9.23 -13.26 -8.60
CA ASP A 78 10.59 -13.29 -8.03
C ASP A 78 11.43 -12.02 -8.26
N TRP A 79 10.82 -10.83 -8.13
CA TRP A 79 11.56 -9.57 -8.18
C TRP A 79 12.71 -9.58 -7.14
N CYS A 80 13.94 -9.46 -7.63
CA CYS A 80 15.18 -9.42 -6.84
C CYS A 80 15.42 -10.60 -5.87
N ASN A 81 14.97 -11.82 -6.22
CA ASN A 81 15.09 -13.04 -5.39
C ASN A 81 14.46 -12.88 -4.00
N VAL A 82 13.37 -12.10 -3.90
CA VAL A 82 12.69 -11.86 -2.64
C VAL A 82 12.03 -13.12 -2.09
N LEU A 83 11.66 -14.07 -2.95
CA LEU A 83 11.01 -15.32 -2.55
C LEU A 83 11.92 -16.23 -1.72
N SER A 84 13.24 -16.15 -1.92
CA SER A 84 14.24 -16.89 -1.13
C SER A 84 14.45 -16.31 0.29
N GLY A 85 13.66 -15.32 0.71
CA GLY A 85 13.68 -14.75 2.06
C GLY A 85 14.84 -13.76 2.33
N LYS A 86 15.72 -13.50 1.37
CA LYS A 86 16.76 -12.47 1.44
C LYS A 86 16.90 -11.73 0.12
N ILE A 87 16.84 -10.39 0.17
CA ILE A 87 17.14 -9.55 -0.98
C ILE A 87 18.63 -9.69 -1.29
N ASN A 88 18.94 -10.35 -2.41
CA ASN A 88 20.33 -10.54 -2.82
C ASN A 88 20.87 -9.25 -3.44
N GLU A 89 21.78 -8.57 -2.73
CA GLU A 89 22.37 -7.30 -3.14
C GLU A 89 23.14 -7.38 -4.47
N SER A 90 23.54 -8.58 -4.91
CA SER A 90 24.27 -8.77 -6.16
C SER A 90 23.39 -8.70 -7.42
N LYS A 91 22.06 -8.89 -7.29
CA LYS A 91 21.14 -9.00 -8.42
C LYS A 91 20.25 -7.78 -8.64
N CYS A 92 20.16 -6.88 -7.64
CA CYS A 92 19.21 -5.76 -7.63
C CYS A 92 19.98 -4.44 -7.54
N SER A 93 19.70 -3.51 -8.46
CA SER A 93 20.25 -2.14 -8.36
C SER A 93 19.67 -1.41 -7.15
N THR A 94 20.41 -0.44 -6.60
CA THR A 94 19.95 0.41 -5.50
C THR A 94 18.59 1.04 -5.80
N GLY A 95 18.38 1.50 -7.04
CA GLY A 95 17.11 2.11 -7.46
C GLY A 95 15.94 1.14 -7.50
N GLU A 96 16.17 -0.13 -7.84
CA GLU A 96 15.12 -1.16 -7.85
C GLU A 96 14.70 -1.53 -6.43
N ARG A 97 15.66 -1.57 -5.50
CA ARG A 97 15.39 -1.79 -4.07
C ARG A 97 14.64 -0.62 -3.45
N ASP A 98 15.01 0.62 -3.76
CA ASP A 98 14.28 1.80 -3.27
C ASP A 98 12.86 1.82 -3.85
N LEU A 99 12.70 1.53 -5.14
CA LEU A 99 11.38 1.41 -5.78
C LEU A 99 10.53 0.31 -5.13
N PHE A 100 11.13 -0.83 -4.79
CA PHE A 100 10.45 -1.92 -4.07
C PHE A 100 9.84 -1.43 -2.75
N TYR A 101 10.63 -0.74 -1.92
CA TYR A 101 10.13 -0.22 -0.64
C TYR A 101 9.06 0.85 -0.82
N ILE A 102 9.21 1.73 -1.81
CA ILE A 102 8.21 2.77 -2.09
C ILE A 102 6.90 2.14 -2.58
N LEU A 103 6.95 1.18 -3.51
CA LEU A 103 5.77 0.50 -4.04
C LEU A 103 5.05 -0.37 -2.98
N ASP A 104 5.76 -0.90 -1.99
CA ASP A 104 5.15 -1.61 -0.87
C ASP A 104 4.44 -0.66 0.10
N GLN A 105 5.08 0.47 0.43
CA GLN A 105 4.58 1.42 1.44
C GLN A 105 3.49 2.37 0.90
N LEU A 106 3.51 2.71 -0.39
CA LEU A 106 2.54 3.62 -1.03
C LEU A 106 1.08 3.16 -0.88
N PRO A 107 0.72 1.90 -1.17
CA PRO A 107 -0.63 1.39 -0.93
C PRO A 107 -1.07 1.53 0.53
N ILE A 108 -0.17 1.30 1.49
CA ILE A 108 -0.49 1.37 2.92
C ILE A 108 -0.84 2.80 3.32
N LEU A 109 -0.05 3.78 2.86
CA LEU A 109 -0.34 5.21 3.08
C LEU A 109 -1.66 5.63 2.42
N ALA A 110 -1.95 5.09 1.23
CA ALA A 110 -3.21 5.34 0.56
C ALA A 110 -4.40 4.72 1.32
N PHE A 111 -4.28 3.50 1.84
CA PHE A 111 -5.31 2.86 2.68
C PHE A 111 -5.57 3.65 3.96
N PHE A 112 -4.53 4.14 4.62
CA PHE A 112 -4.68 5.04 5.76
C PHE A 112 -5.51 6.27 5.40
N ALA A 113 -5.18 6.95 4.30
CA ALA A 113 -5.92 8.11 3.84
C ALA A 113 -7.37 7.77 3.44
N ILE A 114 -7.61 6.58 2.86
CA ILE A 114 -8.97 6.08 2.60
C ILE A 114 -9.77 5.94 3.90
N TYR A 115 -9.21 5.34 4.95
CA TYR A 115 -9.90 5.20 6.24
C TYR A 115 -10.17 6.56 6.89
N ALA A 116 -9.22 7.48 6.85
CA ALA A 116 -9.44 8.85 7.33
C ALA A 116 -10.56 9.57 6.54
N LEU A 117 -10.60 9.42 5.21
CA LEU A 117 -11.68 9.94 4.38
C LEU A 117 -13.02 9.23 4.62
N LEU A 118 -13.00 7.95 4.98
CA LEU A 118 -14.21 7.20 5.36
C LEU A 118 -14.78 7.76 6.66
N VAL A 119 -13.95 8.06 7.66
CA VAL A 119 -14.36 8.77 8.86
C VAL A 119 -14.94 10.14 8.52
N GLN A 120 -14.31 10.89 7.60
CA GLN A 120 -14.85 12.16 7.13
C GLN A 120 -16.22 11.99 6.47
N PHE A 121 -16.41 10.96 5.65
CA PHE A 121 -17.70 10.66 5.01
C PHE A 121 -18.79 10.36 6.05
N TRP A 122 -18.50 9.52 7.04
CA TRP A 122 -19.45 9.25 8.13
C TRP A 122 -19.74 10.49 8.96
N ALA A 123 -18.74 11.35 9.19
CA ALA A 123 -18.94 12.64 9.81
C ALA A 123 -19.86 13.53 8.97
N GLU A 124 -19.72 13.58 7.65
CA GLU A 124 -20.65 14.31 6.79
C GLU A 124 -22.08 13.81 6.95
N VAL A 125 -22.31 12.49 6.98
CA VAL A 125 -23.65 11.92 7.20
C VAL A 125 -24.21 12.33 8.58
N TYR A 126 -23.41 12.18 9.63
CA TYR A 126 -23.81 12.52 11.00
C TYR A 126 -24.13 14.00 11.17
N TYR A 127 -23.21 14.90 10.79
CA TYR A 127 -23.37 16.33 10.99
C TYR A 127 -24.49 16.93 10.12
N ASN A 128 -24.79 16.32 8.96
CA ASN A 128 -25.99 16.65 8.19
C ASN A 128 -27.27 16.19 8.90
N ALA A 129 -27.26 15.05 9.59
CA ALA A 129 -28.45 14.55 10.30
C ALA A 129 -28.76 15.35 11.58
N VAL A 130 -27.76 16.01 12.18
CA VAL A 130 -27.92 16.84 13.38
C VAL A 130 -27.87 18.35 13.09
N ASP A 131 -27.93 18.77 11.82
CA ASP A 131 -27.92 20.17 11.36
C ASP A 131 -26.74 21.02 11.89
N LYS A 132 -25.56 20.41 12.09
CA LYS A 132 -24.34 21.09 12.59
C LYS A 132 -23.27 21.24 11.49
N LEU A 133 -23.68 21.78 10.34
CA LEU A 133 -22.81 21.99 9.17
C LEU A 133 -21.62 22.95 9.41
N PRO A 134 -21.72 24.01 10.25
CA PRO A 134 -20.57 24.87 10.53
C PRO A 134 -19.41 24.10 11.16
N THR A 135 -19.69 23.28 12.19
CA THR A 135 -18.67 22.45 12.85
C THR A 135 -18.01 21.46 11.88
N LEU A 136 -18.80 20.86 10.98
CA LEU A 136 -18.28 19.95 9.96
C LEU A 136 -17.29 20.64 9.03
N THR A 137 -17.63 21.84 8.56
CA THR A 137 -16.87 22.56 7.53
C THR A 137 -15.64 23.24 8.10
N ASP A 138 -15.78 23.86 9.27
CA ASP A 138 -14.75 24.72 9.85
C ASP A 138 -13.77 23.94 10.74
N VAL A 139 -14.17 22.77 11.25
CA VAL A 139 -13.35 21.99 12.20
C VAL A 139 -13.04 20.60 11.67
N VAL A 140 -14.05 19.78 11.38
CA VAL A 140 -13.85 18.34 11.13
C VAL A 140 -13.11 18.07 9.82
N LYS A 141 -13.58 18.65 8.71
CA LYS A 141 -12.93 18.49 7.39
C LYS A 141 -11.48 18.97 7.38
N PRO A 142 -11.15 20.18 7.87
CA PRO A 142 -9.75 20.62 7.92
C PRO A 142 -8.90 19.77 8.85
N ALA A 143 -9.42 19.35 10.03
CA ALA A 143 -8.67 18.50 10.94
C ALA A 143 -8.26 17.16 10.30
N ILE A 144 -9.20 16.47 9.63
CA ILE A 144 -8.91 15.20 8.95
C ILE A 144 -7.92 15.41 7.80
N ARG A 145 -8.09 16.47 6.99
CA ARG A 145 -7.16 16.78 5.90
C ARG A 145 -5.75 17.06 6.40
N TRP A 146 -5.61 17.85 7.46
CA TRP A 146 -4.31 18.11 8.09
C TRP A 146 -3.69 16.85 8.66
N PHE A 147 -4.48 15.99 9.29
CA PHE A 147 -4.00 14.71 9.81
C PHE A 147 -3.42 13.82 8.68
N ILE A 148 -4.11 13.71 7.55
CA ILE A 148 -3.60 12.99 6.37
C ILE A 148 -2.29 13.63 5.87
N VAL A 149 -2.27 14.96 5.72
CA VAL A 149 -1.07 15.68 5.24
C VAL A 149 0.12 15.47 6.17
N ILE A 150 -0.07 15.51 7.49
CA ILE A 150 0.99 15.31 8.48
C ILE A 150 1.55 13.89 8.38
N VAL A 151 0.70 12.86 8.30
CA VAL A 151 1.14 11.47 8.18
C VAL A 151 1.91 11.24 6.88
N VAL A 152 1.39 11.75 5.75
CA VAL A 152 2.09 11.68 4.46
C VAL A 152 3.43 12.41 4.50
N PHE A 153 3.48 13.59 5.13
CA PHE A 153 4.70 14.38 5.25
C PHE A 153 5.76 13.67 6.09
N ILE A 154 5.38 13.14 7.27
CA ILE A 154 6.27 12.36 8.13
C ILE A 154 6.80 11.13 7.38
N GLN A 155 5.93 10.41 6.65
CA GLN A 155 6.35 9.27 5.85
C GLN A 155 7.35 9.66 4.75
N GLY A 156 7.14 10.80 4.08
CA GLY A 156 8.07 11.33 3.09
C GLY A 156 9.43 11.70 3.69
N LEU A 157 9.45 12.29 4.89
CA LEU A 157 10.70 12.57 5.61
C LEU A 157 11.45 11.27 5.92
N PHE A 158 10.75 10.21 6.33
CA PHE A 158 11.37 8.92 6.56
C PHE A 158 11.99 8.33 5.29
N TRP A 159 11.34 8.46 4.13
CA TRP A 159 11.92 8.01 2.86
C TRP A 159 13.19 8.78 2.48
N VAL A 160 13.18 10.10 2.62
CA VAL A 160 14.37 10.95 2.35
C VAL A 160 15.50 10.61 3.32
N PHE A 161 15.19 10.44 4.59
CA PHE A 161 16.17 10.11 5.61
C PHE A 161 16.79 8.73 5.38
N TYR A 162 15.97 7.74 4.99
CA TYR A 162 16.43 6.42 4.56
C TYR A 162 17.37 6.50 3.34
N ALA A 163 16.96 7.23 2.30
CA ALA A 163 17.74 7.36 1.06
C ALA A 163 19.09 8.07 1.25
N SER A 164 19.21 8.94 2.26
CA SER A 164 20.39 9.77 2.53
C SER A 164 21.32 9.20 3.60
N VAL A 165 20.84 9.05 4.83
CA VAL A 165 21.68 8.76 6.01
C VAL A 165 21.79 7.26 6.27
N TRP A 166 20.67 6.53 6.18
CA TRP A 166 20.61 5.13 6.60
C TRP A 166 20.79 4.10 5.48
N ARG A 167 21.30 4.51 4.32
CA ARG A 167 21.53 3.63 3.17
C ARG A 167 22.37 2.38 3.49
N ASN A 168 23.28 2.48 4.47
CA ASN A 168 24.23 1.41 4.81
C ASN A 168 23.84 0.54 6.01
N GLU A 169 22.82 0.92 6.79
CA GLU A 169 22.45 0.19 8.02
C GLU A 169 21.26 -0.75 7.76
N ARG A 170 21.55 -2.04 7.54
CA ARG A 170 20.57 -3.13 7.32
C ARG A 170 19.66 -3.47 8.52
N MET A 171 19.54 -2.59 9.52
CA MET A 171 18.90 -2.87 10.82
C MET A 171 17.38 -2.56 10.86
N TRP A 172 16.77 -2.01 9.80
CA TRP A 172 15.45 -1.37 9.89
C TRP A 172 14.22 -2.10 9.33
N LEU A 173 14.34 -3.31 8.77
CA LEU A 173 13.15 -4.09 8.36
C LEU A 173 12.14 -4.30 9.52
N VAL A 174 12.62 -4.23 10.77
CA VAL A 174 11.80 -4.45 11.97
C VAL A 174 11.11 -3.17 12.47
N PHE A 175 11.66 -1.99 12.28
CA PHE A 175 11.11 -0.76 12.89
C PHE A 175 10.11 -0.02 12.00
N CYS A 176 10.24 -0.09 10.67
CA CYS A 176 9.32 0.59 9.75
C CYS A 176 7.93 -0.05 9.74
N TYR A 177 7.85 -1.37 9.99
CA TYR A 177 6.59 -2.11 10.15
C TYR A 177 5.83 -1.70 11.43
N VAL A 178 6.54 -1.27 12.47
CA VAL A 178 5.99 -0.96 13.80
C VAL A 178 5.41 0.46 13.89
N ILE A 179 5.82 1.38 13.02
CA ILE A 179 5.29 2.76 13.02
C ILE A 179 3.96 2.85 12.22
N ILE A 180 3.70 1.87 11.35
CA ILE A 180 2.59 1.93 10.38
C ILE A 180 1.49 0.87 10.66
N ILE A 181 1.75 -0.11 11.54
CA ILE A 181 0.73 -1.02 12.10
C ILE A 181 0.26 -0.55 13.47
#